data_AF-X1CJZ9-F1
#
_entry.id   AF-X1CJZ9-F1
#
_cell.length_a   1.000
_cell.length_b   1.000
_cell.length_c   1.000
_cell.angle_alpha   90.00
_cell.angle_beta   90.00
_cell.angle_gamma   90.00
#
_symmetry.space_group_name_H-M   'P 1'
#
loop_
_entity.id
_entity.type
_entity.pdbx_description
1 polymer ?
#
loop_
_entity_poly.entity_id
_entity_poly.type
_entity_poly.pdbx_seq_one_letter_code
_entity_poly.pdbx_strand_id
1 'polypeptide(L)'
;FEDTAQACGALYKKRKAGTIGDYGAFSFYPTKNIGACGDGGAIFTKSKEKYGKIKMLGNYGQSSKYYADIAGGINSRLDEIQSTILRVKLKYLDRWNSTKTKLATIYKEKIDHNNLPLQYQKGYDGV
;
A
#
# COMPACT_ATOMS: atom_id res chain seq x y z
N PHE A 1 -1.05 2.01 -13.50
CA PHE A 1 -0.30 1.99 -12.22
C PHE A 1 -1.22 2.52 -11.14
N GLU A 2 -1.22 1.92 -9.95
CA GLU A 2 -1.98 2.36 -8.79
C GLU A 2 -1.04 2.91 -7.71
N ASP A 3 -1.25 4.14 -7.28
CA ASP A 3 -0.71 4.63 -6.02
C ASP A 3 -1.62 4.15 -4.88
N THR A 4 -1.15 3.15 -4.14
CA THR A 4 -1.86 2.51 -3.02
C THR A 4 -1.26 2.94 -1.67
N ALA A 5 -0.46 4.02 -1.64
CA ALA A 5 0.20 4.48 -0.42
C ALA A 5 -0.76 4.76 0.74
N GLN A 6 -2.01 5.14 0.45
CA GLN A 6 -3.04 5.45 1.46
C GLN A 6 -4.18 4.42 1.54
N ALA A 7 -4.15 3.36 0.71
CA ALA A 7 -5.28 2.46 0.51
C ALA A 7 -4.93 0.99 0.80
N CYS A 8 -3.88 0.73 1.59
CA CYS A 8 -3.49 -0.63 1.93
C CYS A 8 -4.63 -1.38 2.66
N GLY A 9 -5.06 -2.50 2.09
CA GLY A 9 -6.18 -3.30 2.58
C GLY A 9 -7.57 -2.82 2.13
N ALA A 10 -7.67 -1.74 1.35
CA ALA A 10 -8.93 -1.32 0.76
C ALA A 10 -9.38 -2.25 -0.37
N LEU A 11 -10.68 -2.24 -0.65
CA LEU A 11 -11.31 -2.94 -1.77
C LEU A 11 -11.94 -1.94 -2.74
N TYR A 12 -11.90 -2.26 -4.02
CA TYR A 12 -12.67 -1.61 -5.07
C TYR A 12 -13.29 -2.69 -5.95
N LYS A 13 -14.63 -2.73 -6.03
CA LYS A 13 -15.36 -3.78 -6.76
C LYS A 13 -14.91 -5.18 -6.34
N LYS A 14 -14.82 -5.41 -5.02
CA LYS A 14 -14.34 -6.66 -4.40
C LYS A 14 -12.88 -7.05 -4.70
N ARG A 15 -12.09 -6.19 -5.35
CA ARG A 15 -10.66 -6.42 -5.63
C ARG A 15 -9.81 -5.60 -4.68
N LYS A 16 -8.71 -6.18 -4.17
CA LYS A 16 -7.77 -5.45 -3.30
C LYS A 16 -7.11 -4.31 -4.07
N ALA A 17 -7.02 -3.13 -3.45
CA ALA A 17 -6.26 -2.01 -3.99
C ALA A 17 -4.80 -2.43 -4.24
N GLY A 18 -4.21 -1.95 -5.32
CA GLY A 18 -2.90 -2.35 -5.82
C GLY A 18 -2.91 -3.63 -6.67
N THR A 19 -4.08 -4.25 -6.90
CA THR A 19 -4.23 -5.43 -7.77
C THR A 19 -5.09 -5.17 -9.00
N ILE A 20 -5.57 -3.94 -9.20
CA ILE A 20 -6.52 -3.54 -10.23
C ILE A 20 -5.79 -3.31 -11.56
N GLY A 21 -4.70 -2.53 -11.53
CA GLY A 21 -3.81 -2.25 -12.64
C GLY A 21 -2.59 -3.18 -12.72
N ASP A 22 -1.61 -2.76 -13.51
CA ASP A 22 -0.36 -3.51 -13.74
C ASP A 22 0.61 -3.53 -12.55
N TYR A 23 0.57 -2.47 -11.75
CA TYR A 23 1.46 -2.19 -10.64
C TYR A 23 0.66 -1.54 -9.51
N GLY A 24 0.91 -1.95 -8.28
CA GLY A 24 0.46 -1.25 -7.08
C GLY A 24 1.66 -0.82 -6.24
N ALA A 25 1.83 0.48 -6.01
CA ALA A 25 2.85 1.00 -5.10
C ALA A 25 2.26 1.23 -3.71
N PHE A 26 2.96 0.72 -2.71
CA PHE A 26 2.59 0.83 -1.29
C PHE A 26 3.64 1.63 -0.56
N SER A 27 3.18 2.44 0.40
CA SER A 27 4.03 3.12 1.37
C SER A 27 3.76 2.49 2.73
N PHE A 28 4.82 2.29 3.49
CA PHE A 28 4.81 1.87 4.87
C PHE A 28 5.35 2.96 5.80
N TYR A 29 5.22 4.22 5.40
CA TYR A 29 5.50 5.34 6.30
C TYR A 29 4.72 5.17 7.62
N PRO A 30 5.24 5.59 8.79
CA PRO A 30 4.69 5.17 10.09
C PRO A 30 3.20 5.48 10.31
N THR A 31 2.67 6.52 9.66
CA THR A 31 1.26 6.94 9.81
C THR A 31 0.28 6.31 8.82
N LYS A 32 0.76 5.45 7.89
CA LYS A 32 -0.13 4.73 6.96
C LYS A 32 -1.00 3.71 7.70
N ASN A 33 -1.98 3.12 7.01
CA ASN A 33 -2.86 2.09 7.59
C ASN A 33 -2.08 0.91 8.19
N ILE A 34 -0.96 0.56 7.55
CA ILE A 34 0.08 -0.29 8.11
C ILE A 34 1.43 0.41 7.92
N GLY A 35 1.95 0.96 9.01
CA GLY A 35 3.23 1.65 9.03
C GLY A 35 4.36 0.80 9.60
N ALA A 36 5.54 0.92 9.03
CA ALA A 36 6.80 0.47 9.61
C ALA A 36 7.21 1.38 10.79
N CYS A 37 8.37 1.14 11.39
CA CYS A 37 8.98 2.04 12.37
C CYS A 37 10.07 2.88 11.70
N GLY A 38 9.77 3.43 10.52
CA GLY A 38 10.69 4.16 9.66
C GLY A 38 10.10 4.27 8.26
N ASP A 39 10.95 4.59 7.28
CA ASP A 39 10.55 4.58 5.87
C ASP A 39 10.49 3.16 5.32
N GLY A 40 9.59 2.96 4.36
CA GLY A 40 9.41 1.68 3.70
C GLY A 40 8.36 1.74 2.62
N GLY A 41 8.44 0.80 1.69
CA GLY A 41 7.47 0.65 0.62
C GLY A 41 7.55 -0.72 -0.03
N ALA A 42 6.61 -0.99 -0.92
CA ALA A 42 6.59 -2.19 -1.73
C ALA A 42 5.92 -1.91 -3.07
N ILE A 43 6.29 -2.70 -4.09
CA ILE A 43 5.59 -2.72 -5.36
C ILE A 43 5.01 -4.11 -5.56
N PHE A 44 3.72 -4.15 -5.92
CA PHE A 44 3.04 -5.36 -6.34
C PHE A 44 2.87 -5.37 -7.86
N THR A 45 3.02 -6.54 -8.48
CA THR A 45 2.65 -6.77 -9.88
C THR A 45 2.27 -8.23 -10.09
N LYS A 46 1.42 -8.51 -11.06
CA LYS A 46 1.03 -9.89 -11.44
C LYS A 46 2.00 -10.52 -12.45
N SER A 47 2.85 -9.71 -13.08
CA SER A 47 3.76 -10.18 -14.13
C SER A 47 5.12 -10.55 -13.56
N LYS A 48 5.54 -11.80 -13.79
CA LYS A 48 6.87 -12.29 -13.41
C LYS A 48 8.01 -11.51 -14.07
N GLU A 49 7.84 -11.11 -15.33
CA GLU A 49 8.83 -10.31 -16.06
C GLU A 49 9.05 -8.94 -15.41
N LYS A 50 7.96 -8.17 -15.25
CA LYS A 50 7.92 -6.89 -14.51
C LYS A 50 8.52 -7.01 -13.10
N TYR A 51 8.19 -8.07 -12.35
CA TYR A 51 8.76 -8.33 -11.03
C TYR A 51 10.30 -8.43 -11.06
N GLY A 52 10.86 -9.18 -12.02
CA GLY A 52 12.30 -9.32 -12.18
C GLY A 52 12.98 -7.97 -12.40
N LYS A 53 12.44 -7.15 -13.32
CA LYS A 53 12.93 -5.80 -13.60
C LYS A 53 12.87 -4.89 -12.36
N ILE A 54 11.75 -4.86 -11.65
CA ILE A 54 11.59 -4.05 -10.42
C ILE A 54 12.61 -4.45 -9.36
N LYS A 55 12.80 -5.76 -9.14
CA LYS A 55 13.74 -6.27 -8.15
C LYS A 55 15.17 -5.83 -8.45
N MET A 56 15.57 -5.89 -9.73
CA MET A 56 16.88 -5.41 -10.17
C MET A 56 17.00 -3.90 -9.97
N LEU A 57 16.00 -3.11 -10.39
CA LEU A 57 16.00 -1.65 -10.21
C LEU A 57 16.14 -1.23 -8.74
N GLY A 58 15.49 -1.91 -7.80
CA GLY A 58 15.63 -1.64 -6.37
C GLY A 58 16.97 -2.06 -5.76
N ASN A 59 17.79 -2.79 -6.51
CA ASN A 59 19.10 -3.31 -6.10
C ASN A 59 20.17 -2.99 -7.15
N TYR A 60 20.41 -1.70 -7.40
CA TYR A 60 21.50 -1.20 -8.27
C TYR A 60 21.48 -1.73 -9.72
N GLY A 61 20.35 -2.25 -10.19
CA GLY A 61 20.22 -2.84 -11.52
C GLY A 61 20.81 -4.25 -11.62
N GLN A 62 21.12 -4.88 -10.49
CA GLN A 62 21.86 -6.13 -10.45
C GLN A 62 20.94 -7.35 -10.48
N SER A 63 21.14 -8.28 -11.43
CA SER A 63 20.57 -9.63 -11.37
C SER A 63 21.40 -10.57 -10.48
N SER A 64 22.71 -10.30 -10.35
CA SER A 64 23.66 -11.10 -9.60
C SER A 64 24.76 -10.23 -8.97
N LYS A 65 25.49 -10.78 -7.99
CA LYS A 65 26.49 -10.03 -7.23
C LYS A 65 27.54 -9.46 -8.18
N TYR A 66 27.74 -8.14 -8.12
CA TYR A 66 28.69 -7.37 -8.94
C TYR A 66 28.35 -7.22 -10.42
N TYR A 67 27.18 -7.67 -10.88
CA TYR A 67 26.77 -7.54 -12.28
C TYR A 67 25.50 -6.71 -12.39
N ALA A 68 25.60 -5.52 -12.97
CA ALA A 68 24.47 -4.62 -13.21
C ALA A 68 24.00 -4.76 -14.67
N ASP A 69 22.93 -5.54 -14.87
CA ASP A 69 22.43 -5.85 -16.21
C ASP A 69 21.52 -4.75 -16.78
N ILE A 70 20.98 -3.88 -15.92
CA ILE A 70 20.11 -2.78 -16.34
C ILE A 70 20.60 -1.45 -15.74
N ALA A 71 20.57 -0.41 -16.58
CA ALA A 71 20.85 0.96 -16.16
C ALA A 71 19.71 1.54 -15.31
N GLY A 72 20.01 2.59 -14.54
CA GLY A 72 19.03 3.32 -13.74
C GLY A 72 18.59 2.63 -12.45
N GLY A 73 19.29 1.58 -12.03
CA GLY A 73 19.09 0.96 -10.73
C GLY A 73 19.54 1.85 -9.57
N ILE A 74 18.88 1.71 -8.42
CA ILE A 74 19.13 2.47 -7.20
C ILE A 74 19.21 1.54 -5.99
N ASN A 75 19.58 2.07 -4.83
CA ASN A 75 19.42 1.37 -3.56
C ASN A 75 18.06 1.71 -2.95
N SER A 76 17.05 0.89 -3.21
CA SER A 76 15.71 1.07 -2.67
C SER A 76 15.18 -0.27 -2.17
N ARG A 77 15.67 -0.64 -0.98
CA ARG A 77 15.36 -1.91 -0.31
C ARG A 77 14.59 -1.62 0.97
N LEU A 78 13.79 -2.60 1.39
CA LEU A 78 13.15 -2.59 2.69
C LEU A 78 14.04 -3.36 3.67
N ASP A 79 14.38 -2.73 4.79
CA ASP A 79 15.22 -3.36 5.80
C ASP A 79 14.53 -4.58 6.42
N GLU A 80 15.31 -5.58 6.83
CA GLU A 80 14.81 -6.79 7.49
C GLU A 80 14.09 -6.48 8.81
N ILE A 81 14.58 -5.48 9.56
CA ILE A 81 13.94 -5.01 10.80
C ILE A 81 12.54 -4.47 10.49
N GLN A 82 12.42 -3.59 9.49
CA GLN A 82 11.14 -3.02 9.08
C GLN A 82 10.20 -4.11 8.54
N SER A 83 10.73 -5.04 7.74
CA SER A 83 9.99 -6.20 7.21
C SER A 83 9.42 -7.08 8.32
N THR A 84 10.19 -7.32 9.38
CA THR A 84 9.76 -8.10 10.54
C THR A 84 8.63 -7.41 11.31
N ILE A 85 8.76 -6.10 11.56
CA ILE A 85 7.71 -5.30 12.18
C ILE A 85 6.42 -5.35 11.34
N LEU A 86 6.55 -5.11 10.04
CA LEU A 86 5.41 -5.14 9.11
C LEU A 86 4.74 -6.50 9.07
N ARG A 87 5.51 -7.61 9.09
CA ARG A 87 4.98 -8.98 9.14
C ARG A 87 4.11 -9.23 10.37
N VAL A 88 4.47 -8.66 11.52
CA VAL A 88 3.63 -8.73 12.73
C VAL A 88 2.38 -7.86 12.58
N LYS A 89 2.54 -6.61 12.15
CA LYS A 89 1.42 -5.65 12.00
C LYS A 89 0.41 -6.08 10.94
N LEU A 90 0.84 -6.76 9.88
CA LEU A 90 -0.02 -7.19 8.76
C LEU A 90 -1.16 -8.11 9.22
N LYS A 91 -0.94 -8.91 10.27
CA LYS A 91 -1.97 -9.76 10.88
C LYS A 91 -3.16 -8.97 11.44
N TYR A 92 -2.96 -7.69 11.75
CA TYR A 92 -3.96 -6.82 12.37
C TYR A 92 -4.56 -5.80 11.40
N LEU A 93 -4.06 -5.73 10.15
CA LEU A 93 -4.47 -4.71 9.17
C LEU A 93 -5.98 -4.68 8.96
N ASP A 94 -6.61 -5.83 8.72
CA ASP A 94 -8.04 -5.92 8.46
C ASP A 94 -8.86 -5.46 9.68
N ARG A 95 -8.43 -5.82 10.89
CA ARG A 95 -9.05 -5.37 12.14
C ARG A 95 -8.94 -3.85 12.30
N TRP A 96 -7.76 -3.27 12.08
CA TRP A 96 -7.55 -1.82 12.20
C TRP A 96 -8.33 -1.05 11.15
N ASN A 97 -8.36 -1.53 9.91
CA ASN A 97 -9.18 -0.94 8.85
C ASN A 97 -10.67 -0.98 9.21
N SER A 98 -11.17 -2.11 9.73
CA SER A 98 -12.56 -2.22 10.20
C SER A 98 -12.88 -1.22 11.32
N THR A 99 -11.97 -1.04 12.29
CA THR A 99 -12.12 -0.01 13.34
C THR A 99 -12.19 1.39 12.73
N LYS A 100 -11.32 1.73 11.78
CA LYS A 100 -11.34 3.04 11.10
C LYS A 100 -12.64 3.26 10.34
N THR A 101 -13.16 2.24 9.65
CA THR A 101 -14.47 2.29 8.97
C THR A 101 -15.59 2.60 9.96
N LYS A 102 -15.62 1.93 11.13
CA LYS A 102 -16.63 2.21 12.17
C LYS A 102 -16.57 3.65 12.66
N LEU A 103 -15.36 4.18 12.91
CA LEU A 103 -15.17 5.57 13.31
C LEU A 103 -15.66 6.55 12.23
N ALA A 104 -15.37 6.28 10.96
CA ALA A 104 -15.86 7.08 9.85
C ALA A 104 -17.39 7.10 9.77
N THR A 105 -18.05 5.98 10.04
CA THR A 105 -19.53 5.91 10.16
C THR A 105 -20.04 6.77 11.29
N ILE A 106 -19.42 6.72 12.47
CA ILE A 106 -19.80 7.57 13.61
C ILE A 106 -19.66 9.05 13.24
N TYR A 107 -18.55 9.46 12.63
CA TYR A 107 -18.37 10.84 12.18
C TYR A 107 -19.44 11.24 11.16
N LYS A 108 -19.76 10.36 10.20
CA LYS A 108 -20.84 10.60 9.24
C LYS A 108 -22.21 10.80 9.90
N GLU A 109 -22.51 10.07 10.96
CA GLU A 109 -23.80 10.16 11.66
C GLU A 109 -23.88 11.32 12.66
N LYS A 110 -22.75 11.73 13.25
CA LYS A 110 -22.72 12.66 14.38
C LYS A 110 -22.26 14.08 14.03
N ILE A 111 -21.55 14.26 12.93
CA ILE A 111 -21.15 15.59 12.46
C ILE A 111 -22.39 16.32 11.91
N ASP A 112 -22.56 17.58 12.30
CA ASP A 112 -23.53 18.48 11.68
C ASP A 112 -23.05 18.88 10.28
N HIS A 113 -23.79 18.45 9.26
CA HIS A 113 -23.44 18.65 7.85
C HIS A 113 -23.85 20.01 7.31
N ASN A 114 -24.64 20.80 8.06
CA ASN A 114 -25.29 22.01 7.53
C ASN A 114 -24.30 23.08 7.02
N ASN A 115 -23.06 23.09 7.53
CA ASN A 115 -22.02 24.06 7.15
C ASN A 115 -20.70 23.42 6.68
N LEU A 116 -20.72 22.12 6.35
CA LEU A 116 -19.51 21.42 5.91
C LEU A 116 -19.69 20.90 4.48
N PRO A 117 -18.75 21.15 3.56
CA PRO A 117 -18.79 20.63 2.20
C PRO A 117 -18.40 19.13 2.16
N LEU A 118 -19.00 18.29 3.01
CA LEU A 118 -18.75 16.86 3.07
C LEU A 118 -19.52 16.15 1.96
N GLN A 119 -18.79 15.51 1.05
CA GLN A 119 -19.37 14.65 0.03
C GLN A 119 -19.01 13.20 0.31
N TYR A 120 -20.03 12.37 0.58
CA TYR A 120 -19.86 10.94 0.72
C TYR A 120 -19.94 10.29 -0.65
N GLN A 121 -18.86 9.62 -1.07
CA GLN A 121 -18.90 8.77 -2.24
C GLN A 121 -19.80 7.56 -1.97
N LYS A 122 -20.69 7.24 -2.91
CA LYS A 122 -21.42 5.97 -2.87
C LYS A 122 -20.41 4.83 -2.95
N GLY A 123 -20.50 3.88 -2.02
CA GLY A 123 -19.66 2.67 -2.06
C GLY A 123 -19.87 1.93 -3.38
N TYR A 124 -18.79 1.40 -3.96
CA TYR A 124 -18.85 0.64 -5.21
C TYR A 124 -19.43 -0.77 -5.04
N ASP A 125 -19.62 -1.21 -3.79
CA ASP A 125 -19.80 -2.63 -3.47
C ASP A 125 -21.19 -2.96 -2.90
N GLY A 126 -22.14 -2.02 -2.87
CA GLY A 126 -23.53 -2.30 -2.43
C GLY A 126 -23.64 -2.81 -0.98
N VAL A 127 -22.61 -2.58 -0.17
CA VAL A 127 -22.56 -2.78 1.29
C VAL A 127 -22.13 -1.48 1.93
#